data_AF-A0A371FXW1-F1
#
_entry.id   AF-A0A371FXW1-F1
#
_cell.length_a   1.000
_cell.length_b   1.000
_cell.length_c   1.000
_cell.angle_alpha   90.00
_cell.angle_beta   90.00
_cell.angle_gamma   90.00
#
_symmetry.space_group_name_H-M   'P 1'
#
loop_
_entity.id
_entity.type
_entity.pdbx_description
1 polymer ?
#
loop_
_entity_poly.entity_id
_entity_poly.type
_entity_poly.pdbx_seq_one_letter_code
_entity_poly.pdbx_strand_id
1 'polypeptide(L)' 'MLDLGASINVMPTSIYKSLNFGDLELTRMTMQLANRSVVQPLGILEDVLVQVNELILPTDFYMLDMEDETSGKGSTLILG' A
#
# COMPACT_ATOMS: atom_id res chain seq x y z
N MET A 1 -6.76 3.55 -6.44
CA MET A 1 -7.48 2.56 -7.25
C MET A 1 -8.21 1.64 -6.28
N LEU A 2 -9.50 1.38 -6.50
CA LEU A 2 -10.25 0.40 -5.73
C LEU A 2 -10.25 -0.91 -6.51
N ASP A 3 -9.74 -1.97 -5.90
CA ASP A 3 -9.70 -3.32 -6.46
C ASP A 3 -10.45 -4.27 -5.54
N LEU A 4 -11.74 -4.47 -5.82
CA LEU A 4 -12.59 -5.38 -5.03
C LEU A 4 -12.18 -6.86 -5.14
N GLY A 5 -11.22 -7.19 -6.02
CA GLY A 5 -10.60 -8.51 -6.09
C GLY A 5 -9.39 -8.66 -5.17
N ALA A 6 -8.86 -7.56 -4.62
CA ALA A 6 -7.79 -7.58 -3.64
C ALA A 6 -8.37 -7.82 -2.24
N SER A 7 -7.65 -8.61 -1.43
CA SER A 7 -8.06 -8.90 -0.05
C SER A 7 -7.32 -8.04 0.99
N ILE A 8 -6.43 -7.16 0.53
CA ILE A 8 -5.52 -6.36 1.37
C ILE A 8 -5.24 -5.01 0.70
N ASN A 9 -4.88 -4.02 1.51
CA ASN A 9 -4.50 -2.69 1.04
C ASN A 9 -2.98 -2.59 0.88
N VAL A 10 -2.55 -1.93 -0.20
CA VAL A 10 -1.14 -1.79 -0.56
C VAL A 10 -0.80 -0.33 -0.83
N MET A 11 0.36 0.09 -0.32
CA MET A 11 0.91 1.42 -0.55
C MET A 11 2.31 1.31 -1.19
N PRO A 12 2.54 2.02 -2.31
CA PRO A 12 3.87 2.17 -2.87
C PRO A 12 4.84 2.85 -1.90
N THR A 13 6.10 2.41 -1.91
CA THR A 13 7.18 2.98 -1.09
C THR A 13 7.36 4.49 -1.31
N SER A 14 7.12 4.99 -2.52
CA SER A 14 7.18 6.40 -2.86
C SER A 14 6.16 7.23 -2.08
N ILE A 15 4.92 6.74 -1.94
CA ILE A 15 3.87 7.40 -1.14
C ILE A 15 4.25 7.37 0.33
N TYR A 16 4.66 6.21 0.86
CA TYR A 16 5.10 6.10 2.25
C TYR A 16 6.19 7.12 2.62
N LYS A 17 7.23 7.24 1.78
CA LYS A 17 8.32 8.20 1.96
C LYS A 17 7.83 9.65 2.01
N SER A 18 6.78 9.99 1.26
CA SER A 18 6.19 11.33 1.25
C SER A 18 5.34 11.64 2.49
N LEU A 19 4.81 10.61 3.17
CA LEU A 19 3.97 10.77 4.36
C LEU A 19 4.78 10.86 5.66
N ASN A 20 6.08 10.49 5.61
CA ASN A 20 7.02 10.63 6.74
C ASN A 20 6.53 9.97 8.04
N PHE A 21 5.95 8.77 7.95
CA PHE A 21 5.39 8.01 9.07
C PHE A 21 6.43 7.42 10.05
N GLY A 22 7.73 7.51 9.74
CA GLY A 22 8.81 6.99 10.58
C GLY A 22 9.40 5.69 10.04
N ASP A 23 9.67 4.74 10.93
CA ASP A 23 10.19 3.42 10.56
C ASP A 23 9.03 2.44 10.27
N LEU A 24 9.26 1.51 9.35
CA LEU A 24 8.31 0.44 9.04
C LEU A 24 8.48 -0.75 9.96
N GLU A 25 7.37 -1.35 10.37
CA GLU A 25 7.40 -2.65 11.02
C GLU A 25 7.62 -3.76 9.99
N LEU A 26 8.65 -4.58 10.20
CA LEU A 26 8.95 -5.70 9.33
C LEU A 26 7.89 -6.78 9.45
N THR A 27 7.41 -7.27 8.30
CA THR A 27 6.47 -8.40 8.24
C THR A 27 7.10 -9.62 7.58
N ARG A 28 6.74 -10.81 8.05
CA ARG A 28 7.17 -12.11 7.48
C ARG A 28 6.18 -12.66 6.43
N MET A 29 5.32 -11.79 5.89
CA MET A 29 4.31 -12.14 4.90
C MET A 29 4.91 -12.26 3.49
N THR A 30 4.26 -13.05 2.62
CA THR A 30 4.45 -12.99 1.17
C THR A 30 3.10 -12.84 0.49
N MET A 31 3.07 -12.20 -0.68
CA MET A 31 1.85 -11.89 -1.41
C MET A 31 1.98 -12.37 -2.84
N GLN A 32 0.92 -12.98 -3.36
CA GLN A 32 0.83 -13.33 -4.77
C GLN A 32 0.04 -12.26 -5.51
N LEU A 33 0.68 -11.62 -6.49
CA LEU A 33 0.05 -10.60 -7.32
C LEU A 33 -0.77 -11.24 -8.45
N ALA A 34 -1.61 -10.45 -9.12
CA ALA A 34 -2.43 -10.92 -10.24
C ALA A 34 -1.60 -11.48 -11.42
N ASN A 35 -0.37 -10.98 -11.60
CA ASN A 35 0.60 -11.51 -12.57
C ASN A 35 1.29 -12.82 -12.10
N ARG A 36 0.84 -13.39 -10.97
CA ARG A 36 1.34 -14.60 -10.31
C ARG A 36 2.75 -14.48 -9.71
N SER A 37 3.37 -13.30 -9.77
CA SER A 37 4.61 -13.05 -9.04
C SER A 37 4.36 -13.11 -7.54
N VAL A 38 5.38 -13.55 -6.80
CA VAL A 38 5.37 -13.59 -5.34
C VAL A 38 6.31 -12.51 -4.85
N VAL A 39 5.80 -11.62 -4.00
CA VAL A 39 6.55 -10.48 -3.46
C VAL A 39 6.51 -10.50 -1.94
N GLN A 40 7.59 -10.05 -1.31
CA GLN A 40 7.64 -9.80 0.12
C GLN A 40 7.47 -8.29 0.36
N PRO A 41 6.48 -7.86 1.17
CA PRO A 41 6.39 -6.47 1.59
C PRO A 41 7.65 -6.02 2.33
N LEU A 42 8.00 -4.75 2.19
CA LEU A 42 9.06 -4.14 2.99
C LEU A 42 8.66 -4.00 4.46
N GLY A 43 7.36 -3.87 4.71
CA GLY A 43 6.80 -3.75 6.03
C GLY A 43 5.30 -3.56 5.99
N ILE A 44 4.72 -3.41 7.18
CA ILE A 44 3.32 -3.05 7.39
C ILE A 44 3.26 -1.70 8.08
N LEU A 45 2.22 -0.95 7.76
CA LEU A 45 1.81 0.26 8.48
C LEU A 45 0.41 0.00 9.02
N GLU A 46 0.31 -0.20 10.32
CA GLU A 46 -0.93 -0.57 11.02
C GLU A 46 -1.72 0.67 11.47
N ASP A 47 -3.04 0.52 11.60
CA ASP A 47 -3.94 1.52 12.19
C ASP A 47 -3.92 2.91 11.52
N VAL A 48 -3.69 2.96 10.19
CA VAL A 48 -3.69 4.20 9.43
C VAL A 48 -5.11 4.71 9.25
N LEU A 49 -5.37 5.95 9.66
CA LEU A 49 -6.64 6.62 9.40
C LEU A 49 -6.67 7.17 7.97
N VAL A 50 -7.55 6.61 7.15
CA VAL A 50 -7.79 7.07 5.78
C VAL A 50 -9.11 7.81 5.72
N GLN A 51 -9.08 9.03 5.19
CA GLN A 51 -10.28 9.80 4.94
C GLN A 51 -10.78 9.56 3.51
N VAL A 52 -12.02 9.09 3.41
CA VAL A 52 -12.77 8.95 2.14
C VAL A 52 -14.02 9.80 2.24
N ASN A 53 -14.04 10.93 1.54
CA ASN A 53 -15.06 11.97 1.69
C ASN A 53 -15.16 12.42 3.16
N GLU A 54 -16.30 12.15 3.80
CA GLU A 54 -16.59 12.51 5.20
C GLU A 54 -16.31 11.35 6.18
N LEU A 55 -15.95 10.18 5.69
CA LEU A 55 -15.67 9.00 6.50
C LEU A 55 -14.19 8.89 6.80
N ILE A 56 -13.86 8.55 8.05
CA ILE A 56 -12.49 8.20 8.48
C ILE A 56 -12.53 6.74 8.86
N LEU A 57 -11.71 5.93 8.20
CA LEU A 57 -11.64 4.49 8.41
C LEU A 57 -10.21 4.08 8.78
N PRO A 58 -10.02 3.30 9.85
CA PRO A 58 -8.74 2.68 10.13
C PRO A 58 -8.47 1.57 9.11
N THR A 59 -7.23 1.47 8.66
CA THR A 59 -6.78 0.39 7.78
C THR A 59 -5.28 0.18 7.92
N ASP A 60 -4.85 -1.04 7.65
CA ASP A 60 -3.44 -1.39 7.53
C ASP A 60 -3.01 -1.31 6.06
N PHE A 61 -1.74 -1.02 5.82
CA PHE A 61 -1.15 -1.04 4.49
C PHE A 61 0.13 -1.87 4.45
N TYR A 62 0.27 -2.69 3.42
CA TYR A 62 1.53 -3.37 3.11
C TYR A 62 2.36 -2.51 2.15
N MET A 63 3.61 -2.23 2.52
CA MET A 63 4.51 -1.43 1.68
C MET A 63 5.15 -2.31 0.61
N LEU A 64 4.94 -1.94 -0.65
CA LEU A 64 5.57 -2.61 -1.78
C LEU A 64 6.44 -1.64 -2.57
N ASP A 65 7.61 -2.14 -2.95
CA ASP A 65 8.46 -1.46 -3.91
C ASP A 65 7.89 -1.70 -5.31
N MET A 66 7.13 -0.71 -5.78
CA MET A 66 6.50 -0.70 -7.10
C MET A 66 7.25 0.29 -7.97
N GLU A 67 7.37 0.00 -9.26
CA GLU A 67 7.87 0.99 -10.21
C GLU A 67 6.93 2.21 -10.18
N ASP A 68 7.50 3.38 -9.86
CA ASP A 68 6.78 4.62 -10.03
C ASP A 68 6.56 4.81 -11.54
N GLU A 69 5.30 4.73 -11.96
CA GLU A 69 4.91 5.09 -13.31
C GLU A 69 5.33 6.55 -13.55
N THR A 70 6.49 6.74 -14.20
CA THR A 70 7.06 8.05 -14.55
C THR A 70 6.14 8.92 -15.43
N SER A 71 4.95 8.41 -15.78
CA SER A 71 3.99 9.02 -16.68
C SER A 71 3.08 10.05 -16.01
N GLY A 72 3.57 10.95 -15.16
CA GLY A 72 2.81 12.13 -14.67
C GLY A 72 1.45 11.85 -13.98
N LYS A 73 1.09 10.59 -13.76
CA LYS A 73 -0.06 10.13 -12.98
C LYS A 73 0.52 9.81 -11.62
N GLY A 74 0.07 10.51 -10.58
CA GLY A 74 0.60 10.30 -9.23
C GLY A 74 0.59 8.82 -8.83
N SER A 75 1.54 8.44 -7.97
CA SER A 75 1.60 7.09 -7.39
C SER A 75 0.23 6.74 -6.78
N THR A 76 -0.26 5.54 -7.04
CA THR A 76 -1.64 5.14 -6.71
C THR A 76 -1.67 4.14 -5.56
N LEU A 77 -2.49 4.40 -4.54
CA LEU A 77 -2.85 3.43 -3.50
C LEU A 77 -3.80 2.37 -4.05
N ILE A 78 -3.63 1.12 -3.65
CA ILE A 78 -4.56 0.03 -3.95
C ILE A 78 -5.35 -0.27 -2.69
N LEU A 79 -6.67 -0.17 -2.78
CA LEU A 79 -7.58 -0.54 -1.71
C LEU A 79 -8.36 -1.80 -2.13
N GLY A 80 -8.33 -2.83 -1.28
CA GLY A 80 -9.12 -4.06 -1.37
C GLY A 80 -10.46 -3.97 -0.68
#